data_AF-A0A452RLX5-F1
#
_entry.id   AF-A0A452RLX5-F1
#
_cell.length_a   1.000
_cell.length_b   1.000
_cell.length_c   1.000
_cell.angle_alpha   90.00
_cell.angle_beta   90.00
_cell.angle_gamma   90.00
#
_symmetry.space_group_name_H-M   'P 1'
#
loop_
_entity.id
_entity.type
_entity.pdbx_description
1 polymer ?
#
loop_
_entity_poly.entity_id
_entity_poly.type
_entity_poly.pdbx_seq_one_letter_code
_entity_poly.pdbx_strand_id
1 'polypeptide(L)'
;MEGPLSVFGDRSTGEAIRSQNVMAAASIANIVKSSLGPVGLDKMLVDDIGDVTITNDGATILKLLEVEHPAAKVLCELADLQDKEVGDGTTSVVGSSAIHQ
;
A
#
# COMPACT_ATOMS: atom_id res chain seq x y z
N MET A 1 31.83 -2.68 -18.77
CA MET A 1 30.71 -3.54 -19.22
C MET A 1 29.68 -3.48 -18.10
N GLU A 2 28.79 -2.49 -18.16
CA GLU A 2 27.72 -2.30 -17.19
C GLU A 2 26.72 -3.45 -17.36
N GLY A 3 26.39 -4.12 -16.26
CA GLY A 3 25.50 -5.28 -16.27
C GLY A 3 24.06 -4.91 -16.63
N PRO A 4 23.24 -5.88 -17.05
CA PRO A 4 21.88 -5.68 -17.57
C PRO A 4 20.89 -5.01 -16.60
N LEU A 5 21.27 -4.80 -15.33
CA LEU A 5 20.47 -4.09 -14.34
C LEU A 5 20.38 -2.58 -14.63
N SER A 6 21.38 -1.96 -15.27
CA SER A 6 21.36 -0.49 -15.48
C SER A 6 20.37 -0.02 -16.55
N VAL A 7 19.79 -0.94 -17.33
CA VAL A 7 18.88 -0.58 -18.44
C VAL A 7 17.41 -0.53 -17.99
N PHE A 8 17.01 -1.31 -16.98
CA PHE A 8 15.60 -1.41 -16.55
C PHE A 8 15.39 -1.59 -15.03
N GLY A 9 16.44 -1.57 -14.20
CA GLY A 9 16.32 -1.85 -12.77
C GLY A 9 17.01 -0.82 -11.89
N ASP A 10 16.26 -0.21 -10.97
CA ASP A 10 16.83 0.69 -9.97
C ASP A 10 17.41 -0.11 -8.80
N ARG A 11 18.72 0.07 -8.57
CA ARG A 11 19.42 -0.47 -7.39
C ARG A 11 19.77 0.66 -6.43
N SER A 12 19.05 0.72 -5.32
CA SER A 12 19.33 1.60 -4.19
C SER A 12 19.83 0.79 -2.99
N THR A 13 20.75 1.34 -2.20
CA THR A 13 21.39 0.63 -1.06
C THR A 13 21.58 1.55 0.14
N GLY A 14 21.60 0.98 1.35
CA GLY A 14 21.95 1.70 2.58
C GLY A 14 20.78 2.42 3.24
N GLU A 15 21.04 3.56 3.86
CA GLU A 15 20.02 4.38 4.57
C GLU A 15 18.92 4.86 3.62
N ALA A 16 19.30 5.30 2.42
CA ALA A 16 18.39 5.93 1.47
C ALA A 16 17.20 5.02 1.08
N ILE A 17 17.45 3.72 0.86
CA ILE A 17 16.37 2.77 0.52
C ILE A 17 15.49 2.46 1.72
N ARG A 18 16.03 2.46 2.95
CA ARG A 18 15.21 2.32 4.16
C ARG A 18 14.26 3.50 4.30
N SER A 19 14.75 4.73 4.14
CA SER A 19 13.91 5.92 4.20
C SER A 19 12.84 5.93 3.10
N GLN A 20 13.17 5.48 1.89
CA GLN A 20 12.18 5.33 0.80
C GLN A 20 11.11 4.30 1.13
N ASN A 21 11.50 3.12 1.66
CA ASN A 21 10.56 2.09 2.10
C ASN A 21 9.59 2.62 3.16
N VAL A 22 10.11 3.32 4.17
CA VAL A 22 9.29 3.90 5.25
C VAL A 22 8.35 4.97 4.71
N MET A 23 8.81 5.85 3.81
CA MET A 23 7.94 6.86 3.20
C MET A 23 6.82 6.22 2.36
N ALA A 24 7.13 5.18 1.59
CA ALA A 24 6.14 4.44 0.80
C ALA A 24 5.10 3.77 1.70
N ALA A 25 5.56 3.06 2.74
CA ALA A 25 4.70 2.40 3.71
C ALA A 25 3.80 3.39 4.47
N ALA A 26 4.37 4.51 4.93
CA ALA A 26 3.64 5.56 5.64
C ALA A 26 2.57 6.21 4.75
N SER A 27 2.86 6.38 3.45
CA SER A 27 1.90 6.94 2.49
C SER A 27 0.68 6.03 2.35
N ILE A 28 0.90 4.72 2.17
CA ILE A 28 -0.19 3.73 2.11
C ILE A 28 -0.98 3.68 3.42
N ALA A 29 -0.28 3.65 4.56
CA ALA A 29 -0.92 3.64 5.87
C ALA A 29 -1.81 4.87 6.09
N ASN A 30 -1.38 6.06 5.66
CA ASN A 30 -2.18 7.28 5.79
C ASN A 30 -3.46 7.25 4.95
N ILE A 31 -3.43 6.63 3.76
CA ILE A 31 -4.62 6.49 2.91
C ILE A 31 -5.69 5.66 3.65
N VAL A 32 -5.31 4.47 4.12
CA VAL A 32 -6.25 3.54 4.77
C VAL A 32 -6.64 3.98 6.17
N LYS A 33 -5.77 4.71 6.89
CA LYS A 33 -6.03 5.16 8.27
C LYS A 33 -7.28 6.03 8.40
N SER A 34 -7.54 6.88 7.41
CA SER A 34 -8.75 7.72 7.41
C SER A 34 -10.05 6.94 7.17
N SER A 35 -9.94 5.68 6.71
CA SER A 35 -11.03 4.75 6.48
C SER A 35 -11.19 3.72 7.60
N LEU A 36 -10.44 3.88 8.70
CA LEU A 36 -10.48 2.96 9.83
C LEU A 36 -11.71 3.20 10.73
N GLY A 37 -12.46 2.12 10.98
CA GLY A 37 -13.50 2.07 12.01
C GLY A 37 -14.91 2.48 11.53
N PRO A 38 -15.90 2.52 12.45
CA PRO A 38 -17.31 2.74 12.11
C PRO A 38 -17.63 4.19 11.66
N VAL A 39 -16.69 5.10 11.85
CA VAL A 39 -16.74 6.50 11.39
C VAL A 39 -15.65 6.78 10.34
N GLY A 40 -15.14 5.73 9.69
CA GLY A 40 -14.18 5.83 8.60
C GLY A 40 -14.75 6.64 7.44
N LEU A 41 -13.88 7.39 6.78
CA LEU A 41 -14.23 8.16 5.59
C LEU A 41 -14.18 7.26 4.36
N ASP A 42 -15.24 7.29 3.57
CA ASP A 42 -15.27 6.66 2.26
C ASP A 42 -14.23 7.30 1.33
N LYS A 43 -13.60 6.44 0.52
CA LYS A 43 -12.70 6.84 -0.56
C LYS A 43 -13.39 6.67 -1.89
N MET A 44 -13.36 7.73 -2.67
CA MET A 44 -13.72 7.69 -4.08
C MET A 44 -12.45 7.36 -4.87
N LEU A 45 -12.43 6.18 -5.46
CA LEU A 45 -11.37 5.67 -6.32
C LEU A 45 -11.89 5.72 -7.75
N VAL A 46 -11.06 6.24 -8.65
CA VAL A 46 -11.38 6.38 -10.08
C VAL A 46 -10.31 5.63 -10.85
N ASP A 47 -10.72 4.70 -11.70
CA ASP A 47 -9.78 3.97 -12.56
C ASP A 47 -9.44 4.76 -13.85
N ASP A 48 -8.55 4.19 -14.67
CA ASP A 48 -8.11 4.80 -15.93
C ASP A 48 -9.21 4.93 -16.98
N ILE A 49 -10.27 4.14 -16.87
CA ILE A 49 -11.41 4.11 -17.79
C ILE A 49 -12.50 5.11 -17.35
N GLY A 50 -12.43 5.58 -16.10
CA GLY A 50 -13.36 6.51 -15.47
C GLY A 50 -14.42 5.85 -14.60
N ASP A 51 -14.33 4.55 -14.32
CA ASP A 51 -15.20 3.87 -13.38
C ASP A 51 -14.89 4.32 -11.95
N VAL A 52 -15.95 4.64 -11.22
CA VAL A 52 -15.86 5.20 -9.86
C VAL A 52 -16.29 4.14 -8.85
N THR A 53 -15.38 3.79 -7.95
CA THR A 53 -15.66 2.93 -6.80
C THR A 53 -15.56 3.75 -5.51
N ILE A 54 -16.65 3.78 -4.74
CA ILE A 54 -16.67 4.42 -3.42
C ILE A 54 -16.65 3.33 -2.35
N THR A 55 -15.62 3.32 -1.51
CA THR A 55 -15.47 2.28 -0.47
C THR A 55 -14.70 2.77 0.75
N ASN A 56 -15.02 2.21 1.91
CA ASN A 56 -14.27 2.36 3.16
C ASN A 56 -13.45 1.10 3.50
N ASP A 57 -13.54 0.05 2.69
CA ASP A 57 -12.79 -1.19 2.94
C ASP A 57 -11.33 -1.03 2.51
N GLY A 58 -10.42 -1.18 3.48
CA GLY A 58 -8.98 -1.07 3.27
C GLY A 58 -8.43 -2.06 2.25
N ALA A 59 -8.96 -3.29 2.19
CA ALA A 59 -8.50 -4.28 1.22
C ALA A 59 -8.88 -3.89 -0.21
N THR A 60 -10.14 -3.48 -0.43
CA THR A 60 -10.60 -2.98 -1.73
C THR A 60 -9.82 -1.74 -2.16
N ILE A 61 -9.55 -0.80 -1.24
CA ILE A 61 -8.72 0.39 -1.52
C ILE A 61 -7.33 -0.01 -2.01
N LEU A 62 -6.69 -0.99 -1.36
CA LEU A 62 -5.33 -1.42 -1.69
C LEU A 62 -5.26 -2.25 -2.98
N LYS A 63 -6.32 -2.98 -3.33
CA LYS A 63 -6.44 -3.71 -4.62
C LYS A 63 -6.56 -2.78 -5.82
N LEU A 64 -7.22 -1.63 -5.63
CA LEU A 64 -7.42 -0.63 -6.68
C LEU A 64 -6.29 0.40 -6.76
N LEU A 65 -5.42 0.45 -5.75
CA LEU A 65 -4.24 1.31 -5.76
C LEU A 65 -3.15 0.73 -6.66
N GLU A 66 -2.73 1.51 -7.65
CA GLU A 66 -1.54 1.18 -8.43
C GLU A 66 -0.28 1.55 -7.64
N VAL A 67 0.42 0.51 -7.18
CA VAL A 67 1.62 0.67 -6.35
C VAL A 67 2.86 0.25 -7.14
N GLU A 68 3.75 1.20 -7.39
CA GLU A 68 5.04 0.93 -8.04
C GLU A 68 6.09 0.41 -7.05
N HIS A 69 6.10 0.98 -5.84
CA HIS A 69 7.17 0.75 -4.87
C HIS A 69 7.10 -0.66 -4.24
N PRO A 70 8.20 -1.45 -4.25
CA PRO A 70 8.19 -2.84 -3.77
C PRO A 70 7.71 -3.01 -2.32
N ALA A 71 8.16 -2.14 -1.41
CA ALA A 71 7.73 -2.19 -0.01
C ALA A 71 6.21 -1.99 0.17
N ALA A 72 5.60 -1.16 -0.69
CA ALA A 72 4.18 -0.92 -0.64
C ALA A 72 3.38 -2.07 -1.29
N LYS A 73 3.93 -2.74 -2.32
CA LYS A 73 3.34 -3.98 -2.88
C LYS A 73 3.22 -5.08 -1.82
N VAL A 74 4.27 -5.27 -1.02
CA VAL A 74 4.25 -6.26 0.09
C VAL A 74 3.16 -5.92 1.11
N LEU A 75 2.92 -4.64 1.39
CA LEU A 75 1.84 -4.23 2.30
C LEU A 75 0.44 -4.50 1.72
N CYS A 76 0.24 -4.29 0.41
CA CYS A 76 -1.00 -4.65 -0.26
C CYS A 76 -1.26 -6.16 -0.22
N GLU A 77 -0.24 -6.98 -0.52
CA GLU A 77 -0.36 -8.44 -0.45
C GLU A 77 -0.71 -8.93 0.96
N LEU A 78 -0.11 -8.32 1.98
CA LEU A 78 -0.35 -8.68 3.37
C LEU A 78 -1.76 -8.29 3.83
N ALA A 79 -2.27 -7.14 3.36
CA ALA A 79 -3.67 -6.74 3.58
C ALA A 79 -4.64 -7.71 2.89
N ASP A 80 -4.33 -8.13 1.67
CA ASP A 80 -5.13 -9.11 0.91
C ASP A 80 -5.20 -10.47 1.59
N LEU A 81 -4.10 -10.92 2.20
CA LEU A 81 -4.09 -12.15 3.00
C LEU A 81 -4.94 -12.01 4.26
N GLN A 82 -4.84 -10.87 4.95
CA GLN A 82 -5.66 -10.60 6.15
C GLN A 82 -7.16 -10.55 5.82
N ASP A 83 -7.51 -9.95 4.69
CA ASP A 83 -8.87 -9.90 4.15
C ASP A 83 -9.43 -11.30 3.89
N LYS A 84 -8.62 -12.20 3.30
CA LYS A 84 -9.02 -13.59 3.02
C LYS A 84 -9.21 -14.44 4.26
N GLU A 85 -8.38 -14.24 5.29
CA GLU A 85 -8.41 -15.06 6.50
C GLU A 85 -9.50 -14.61 7.49
N VAL A 86 -9.67 -13.30 7.69
CA VAL A 86 -10.53 -12.74 8.75
C VAL A 86 -11.54 -11.74 8.21
N GLY A 87 -11.25 -11.05 7.11
CA GLY A 87 -12.11 -10.01 6.53
C GLY A 87 -12.21 -8.72 7.36
N ASP A 88 -11.41 -8.60 8.43
CA ASP A 88 -11.31 -7.42 9.28
C ASP A 88 -9.87 -7.22 9.75
N GLY A 89 -9.54 -5.99 10.17
CA GLY A 89 -8.21 -5.61 10.66
C GLY A 89 -7.19 -5.34 9.55
N THR A 90 -7.59 -5.39 8.28
CA THR A 90 -6.75 -5.08 7.11
C THR A 90 -6.07 -3.71 7.27
N THR A 91 -6.84 -2.69 7.65
CA THR A 91 -6.35 -1.34 7.91
C THR A 91 -5.41 -1.25 9.11
N SER A 92 -5.67 -2.00 10.18
CA SER A 92 -4.84 -2.05 11.39
C SER A 92 -3.49 -2.73 11.15
N VAL A 93 -3.50 -3.77 10.32
CA VAL A 93 -2.30 -4.51 9.91
C VAL A 93 -1.41 -3.62 9.06
N VAL A 94 -1.97 -2.91 8.07
CA VAL A 94 -1.20 -1.98 7.22
C VAL A 94 -0.65 -0.81 8.04
N GLY A 95 -1.47 -0.24 8.94
CA GLY A 95 -1.03 0.83 9.83
C GLY A 95 0.09 0.40 10.79
N SER A 96 0.01 -0.79 11.37
CA SER A 96 1.02 -1.28 12.33
C SER A 96 2.31 -1.69 11.63
N SER A 97 2.21 -2.29 10.45
CA SER A 97 3.36 -2.75 9.65
C SER A 97 4.19 -1.60 9.10
N ALA A 98 3.56 -0.45 8.81
CA ALA A 98 4.26 0.75 8.35
C ALA A 98 5.01 1.50 9.46
N ILE A 99 4.64 1.31 10.73
CA ILE A 99 5.22 2.04 11.88
C ILE A 99 6.35 1.25 12.57
N HIS A 100 6.40 -0.08 12.40
CA HIS A 100 7.38 -0.94 13.07
C HIS A 100 8.70 -1.17 12.30
N GLN A 101 8.98 -0.43 11.21
CA GLN A 101 10.22 -0.55 10.43
C GLN A 101 11.09 0.70 10.46
#